data_AF-A0A2V5GS61-F1
#
_entry.id   AF-A0A2V5GS61-F1
#
_cell.length_a   1.000
_cell.length_b   1.000
_cell.length_c   1.000
_cell.angle_alpha   90.00
_cell.angle_beta   90.00
_cell.angle_gamma   90.00
#
_symmetry.space_group_name_H-M   'P 1'
#
loop_
_entity.id
_entity.type
_entity.pdbx_description
1 polymer ?
#
loop_
_entity_poly.entity_id
_entity_poly.type
_entity_poly.pdbx_seq_one_letter_code
_entity_poly.pdbx_strand_id
1 'polypeptide(L)'
;MNPRRKRQQHGSRSRTGCRTCRARRVKCDETPGKCGNWPRTKRGGGPPLTPAAASRFRWVVTSDERRCFAFFCDRTIRDEVVFYDSARWACMVLDMANTEPAVCHAVIALGAAHQETVFGGMQSPLALTARRTSWHWVATEQLARASGLLRRRNPHDPQLREVMVLCCLLFVLTSLMRQDHECVIRHLRSGLRIVKELEARISPTLVAVFRHLETQAIHFESRRSEPLHHGVLHFMLRGWGSSAEIIAAHYEALHAEPTALLSKEQRGADITELLLRTHSLGLRTCLLKNDPARLEPFTPEYATLVTMAEQVIAKFPDRPSLLVDLGVILTLYHPAEACQDFTVRWRALQALRSWLHNEGAFDSLVVSTVLWERFQIELKVQVATDLRSLLGSDVRPKEFDTMVNRQVEDQLRLITGNEDRELAQAGAYLSHAIDSDHSMKSWTCGGRLLNLKAQSTLDLGYRSRNKSHGI
;
A
#
# COMPACT_ATOMS: atom_id res chain seq x y z
N MET A 1 36.39 54.18 28.23
CA MET A 1 35.65 54.12 26.95
C MET A 1 35.31 52.66 26.68
N ASN A 2 34.02 52.32 26.70
CA ASN A 2 33.53 50.94 26.51
C ASN A 2 33.28 50.70 25.00
N PRO A 3 33.82 49.64 24.37
CA PRO A 3 33.66 49.46 22.93
C PRO A 3 32.20 49.15 22.59
N ARG A 4 31.63 49.97 21.70
CA ARG A 4 30.25 49.85 21.20
C ARG A 4 30.03 48.46 20.60
N ARG A 5 29.13 47.66 21.20
CA ARG A 5 28.55 46.46 20.57
C ARG A 5 27.96 46.88 19.21
N LYS A 6 28.58 46.44 18.11
CA LYS A 6 27.97 46.51 16.78
C LYS A 6 26.63 45.77 16.83
N ARG A 7 25.52 46.49 16.67
CA ARG A 7 24.21 45.88 16.37
C ARG A 7 24.39 45.04 15.12
N GLN A 8 24.32 43.72 15.25
CA GLN A 8 24.25 42.82 14.10
C GLN A 8 23.03 43.22 13.27
N GLN A 9 23.25 43.72 12.05
CA GLN A 9 22.18 43.91 11.09
C GLN A 9 21.56 42.54 10.82
N HIS A 10 20.32 42.35 11.25
CA HIS A 10 19.52 41.19 10.89
C HIS A 10 19.27 41.26 9.38
N GLY A 11 20.07 40.54 8.59
CA GLY A 11 19.83 40.37 7.16
C GLY A 11 18.42 39.83 6.91
N SER A 12 17.78 40.27 5.82
CA SER A 12 16.46 39.80 5.43
C SER A 12 16.43 38.26 5.36
N ARG A 13 15.40 37.64 5.93
CA ARG A 13 15.23 36.18 5.92
C ARG A 13 15.35 35.66 4.49
N SER A 14 16.20 34.66 4.24
CA SER A 14 16.23 34.00 2.92
C SER A 14 14.85 33.43 2.61
N ARG A 15 14.25 33.90 1.50
CA ARG A 15 12.96 33.42 0.98
C ARG A 15 13.04 32.02 0.39
N THR A 16 14.26 31.53 0.16
CA THR A 16 14.59 30.26 -0.51
C THR A 16 15.28 29.26 0.42
N GLY A 17 15.74 29.66 1.60
CA GLY A 17 16.42 28.76 2.55
C GLY A 17 15.54 27.64 3.11
N CYS A 18 16.13 26.58 3.65
CA CYS A 18 15.38 25.46 4.25
C CYS A 18 14.64 25.87 5.54
N ARG A 19 13.61 25.11 5.92
CA ARG A 19 12.77 25.35 7.11
C ARG A 19 13.62 25.43 8.38
N THR A 20 14.63 24.57 8.52
CA THR A 20 15.53 24.55 9.68
C THR A 20 16.36 25.83 9.78
N CYS A 21 16.93 26.31 8.67
CA CYS A 21 17.69 27.57 8.66
C CYS A 21 16.79 28.78 8.93
N ARG A 22 15.56 28.79 8.39
CA ARG A 22 14.58 29.85 8.66
C ARG A 22 14.15 29.86 10.13
N ALA A 23 13.86 28.70 10.72
CA ALA A 23 13.49 28.57 12.13
C ALA A 23 14.64 29.01 13.04
N ARG A 24 15.88 28.60 12.73
CA ARG A 24 17.10 28.97 13.46
C ARG A 24 17.60 30.39 13.16
N ARG A 25 16.97 31.11 12.22
CA ARG A 25 17.37 32.45 11.78
C ARG A 25 18.84 32.55 11.31
N VAL A 26 19.35 31.50 10.65
CA VAL A 26 20.70 31.45 10.06
C VAL A 26 20.64 31.43 8.54
N LYS A 27 21.71 31.88 7.86
CA LYS A 27 21.80 31.83 6.39
C LYS A 27 21.82 30.37 5.92
N CYS A 28 20.99 30.04 4.94
CA CYS A 28 21.02 28.75 4.27
C CYS A 28 22.03 28.81 3.14
N ASP A 29 22.80 27.73 2.99
CA ASP A 29 23.72 27.49 1.88
C ASP A 29 23.01 27.03 0.60
N GLU A 30 21.74 26.62 0.71
CA GLU A 30 20.87 26.23 -0.41
C GLU A 30 21.42 25.13 -1.32
N THR A 31 22.42 24.40 -0.85
CA THR A 31 23.07 23.29 -1.55
C THR A 31 22.09 22.15 -1.85
N PRO A 32 22.07 21.62 -3.09
CA PRO A 32 21.28 20.44 -3.43
C PRO A 32 21.66 19.24 -2.55
N GLY A 33 20.66 18.52 -2.05
CA GLY A 33 20.86 17.28 -1.28
C GLY A 33 21.24 17.46 0.20
N LYS A 34 22.16 18.38 0.58
CA LYS A 34 22.64 18.51 1.97
C LYS A 34 22.91 19.97 2.37
N CYS A 35 22.00 20.55 3.17
CA CYS A 35 22.25 21.82 3.86
C CYS A 35 23.25 21.59 5.01
N GLY A 36 24.42 22.22 4.97
CA GLY A 36 25.50 22.08 5.96
C GLY A 36 25.12 22.54 7.37
N ASN A 37 24.10 23.39 7.48
CA ASN A 37 23.55 23.88 8.75
C ASN A 37 22.48 22.96 9.36
N TRP A 38 22.23 21.79 8.77
CA TRP A 38 21.26 20.82 9.27
C TRP A 38 21.83 19.93 10.40
N PRO A 39 21.11 19.68 11.51
CA PRO A 39 21.61 18.87 12.63
C PRO A 39 22.08 17.48 12.21
N ARG A 40 23.24 17.03 12.74
CA ARG A 40 23.85 15.70 12.46
C ARG A 40 22.86 14.54 12.65
N THR A 41 21.99 14.61 13.65
CA THR A 41 20.98 13.58 13.99
C THR A 41 19.75 13.57 13.08
N LYS A 42 19.56 14.59 12.22
CA LYS A 42 18.48 14.64 11.22
C LYS A 42 19.00 14.62 9.79
N ARG A 43 20.30 14.36 9.59
CA ARG A 43 20.86 14.09 8.26
C ARG A 43 20.28 12.76 7.81
N GLY A 44 19.12 12.78 7.15
CA GLY A 44 18.68 11.64 6.36
C GLY A 44 19.83 11.31 5.41
N GLY A 45 20.45 10.15 5.62
CA GLY A 45 21.65 9.70 4.94
C GLY A 45 21.35 9.32 3.49
N GLY A 46 20.77 10.23 2.72
CA GLY A 46 20.60 10.04 1.29
C GLY A 46 21.97 10.11 0.59
N PRO A 47 22.21 9.24 -0.40
CA PRO A 47 23.36 9.41 -1.28
C PRO A 47 23.31 10.77 -1.99
N PRO A 48 24.46 11.29 -2.45
CA PRO A 48 24.50 12.52 -3.22
C PRO A 48 23.59 12.37 -4.46
N LEU A 49 22.57 13.23 -4.54
CA LEU A 49 21.65 13.32 -5.67
C LEU A 49 22.41 13.96 -6.85
N THR A 50 22.31 13.36 -8.04
CA THR A 50 22.97 13.88 -9.25
C THR A 50 22.24 15.13 -9.76
N PRO A 51 22.92 16.20 -10.22
CA PRO A 51 22.27 17.48 -10.59
C PRO A 51 21.46 17.45 -11.92
N ALA A 52 21.04 16.29 -12.44
CA ALA A 52 20.80 16.13 -13.86
C ALA A 52 19.37 16.39 -14.37
N ALA A 53 18.40 16.73 -13.52
CA ALA A 53 17.15 17.35 -13.97
C ALA A 53 17.19 18.83 -13.62
N ALA A 54 17.71 19.66 -14.51
CA ALA A 54 17.71 21.11 -14.35
C ALA A 54 16.26 21.58 -14.21
N SER A 55 15.79 21.76 -12.97
CA SER A 55 14.45 22.25 -12.69
C SER A 55 14.28 23.64 -13.30
N ARG A 56 13.39 23.78 -14.28
CA ARG A 56 13.11 25.04 -15.00
C ARG A 56 11.89 25.75 -14.43
N PHE A 57 11.77 25.79 -13.10
CA PHE A 57 10.62 26.41 -12.45
C PHE A 57 10.55 27.90 -12.78
N ARG A 58 9.37 28.34 -13.22
CA ARG A 58 9.08 29.78 -13.43
C ARG A 58 8.64 30.49 -12.15
N TRP A 59 8.73 29.82 -11.00
CA TRP A 59 8.31 30.29 -9.69
C TRP A 59 9.38 30.02 -8.62
N VAL A 60 9.23 30.67 -7.46
CA VAL A 60 10.17 30.52 -6.35
C VAL A 60 9.95 29.17 -5.67
N VAL A 61 11.01 28.38 -5.60
CA VAL A 61 11.05 27.09 -4.90
C VAL A 61 12.08 27.14 -3.78
N THR A 62 11.71 26.65 -2.61
CA THR A 62 12.57 26.60 -1.42
C THR A 62 13.58 25.45 -1.49
N SER A 63 14.62 25.50 -0.66
CA SER A 63 15.65 24.45 -0.58
C SER A 63 15.08 23.08 -0.20
N ASP A 64 14.06 23.03 0.67
CA ASP A 64 13.41 21.77 1.03
C ASP A 64 12.56 21.23 -0.13
N GLU A 65 11.80 22.09 -0.81
CA GLU A 65 11.03 21.72 -2.00
C GLU A 65 11.94 21.21 -3.14
N ARG A 66 13.06 21.90 -3.41
CA ARG A 66 14.08 21.43 -4.37
C ARG A 66 14.63 20.07 -4.00
N ARG A 67 14.84 19.79 -2.71
CA ARG A 67 15.33 18.49 -2.24
C ARG A 67 14.31 17.39 -2.48
N CYS A 68 13.04 17.62 -2.17
CA CYS A 68 11.98 16.65 -2.41
C CYS A 68 11.76 16.40 -3.90
N PHE A 69 11.81 17.44 -4.73
CA PHE A 69 11.71 17.30 -6.18
C PHE A 69 12.90 16.51 -6.77
N ALA A 70 14.12 16.80 -6.34
CA ALA A 70 15.30 16.05 -6.77
C ALA A 70 15.21 14.58 -6.30
N PHE A 71 14.73 14.34 -5.08
CA PHE A 71 14.49 12.98 -4.61
C PHE A 71 13.43 12.25 -5.45
N PHE A 72 12.37 12.94 -5.87
CA PHE A 72 11.40 12.38 -6.80
C PHE A 72 12.06 11.95 -8.11
N CYS A 73 12.88 12.81 -8.72
CA CYS A 73 13.55 12.51 -9.98
C CYS A 73 14.56 11.36 -9.87
N ASP A 74 15.35 11.34 -8.78
CA ASP A 74 16.45 10.38 -8.63
C ASP A 74 16.00 9.04 -8.07
N ARG A 75 14.99 9.05 -7.18
CA ARG A 75 14.54 7.88 -6.44
C ARG A 75 13.11 7.53 -6.79
N THR A 76 12.12 8.42 -6.62
CA THR A 76 10.72 8.01 -6.82
C THR A 76 10.41 7.55 -8.26
N ILE A 77 10.93 8.24 -9.29
CA ILE A 77 10.74 7.82 -10.70
C ILE A 77 11.55 6.55 -11.04
N ARG A 78 12.68 6.31 -10.37
CA ARG A 78 13.55 5.15 -10.64
C ARG A 78 13.12 3.90 -9.87
N ASP A 79 12.80 4.11 -8.60
CA ASP A 79 12.32 3.10 -7.66
C ASP A 79 10.89 2.68 -8.03
N GLU A 80 10.06 3.52 -8.66
CA GLU A 80 8.72 3.14 -9.15
C GLU A 80 8.42 3.86 -10.48
N VAL A 81 7.88 3.23 -11.53
CA VAL A 81 6.57 2.59 -11.50
C VAL A 81 6.48 1.40 -12.46
N VAL A 82 5.93 0.29 -11.99
CA VAL A 82 5.47 -0.83 -12.83
C VAL A 82 4.22 -0.37 -13.58
N PHE A 83 4.46 0.43 -14.60
CA PHE A 83 3.52 0.67 -15.67
C PHE A 83 4.23 0.32 -16.98
N TYR A 84 3.46 -0.22 -17.92
CA TYR A 84 3.87 -0.71 -19.23
C TYR A 84 4.73 0.30 -20.03
N ASP A 85 4.78 1.58 -19.64
CA ASP A 85 5.67 2.59 -20.22
C ASP A 85 6.22 3.59 -19.19
N SER A 86 7.13 3.12 -18.34
CA SER A 86 7.79 3.95 -17.31
C SER A 86 8.50 5.19 -17.90
N ALA A 87 8.97 5.13 -19.14
CA ALA A 87 9.65 6.23 -19.81
C ALA A 87 8.68 7.35 -20.21
N ARG A 88 7.54 7.03 -20.84
CA ARG A 88 6.53 8.03 -21.19
C ARG A 88 5.87 8.64 -19.97
N TRP A 89 5.62 7.84 -18.94
CA TRP A 89 5.16 8.35 -17.64
C TRP A 89 6.14 9.36 -17.05
N ALA A 90 7.43 9.02 -16.97
CA ALA A 90 8.46 9.89 -16.42
C ALA A 90 8.54 11.23 -17.17
N CYS A 91 8.59 11.21 -18.51
CA CYS A 91 8.61 12.42 -19.33
C CYS A 91 7.37 13.29 -19.08
N MET A 92 6.17 12.70 -19.14
CA MET A 92 4.91 13.43 -18.95
C MET A 92 4.84 14.12 -17.58
N VAL A 93 5.16 13.41 -16.50
CA VAL A 93 5.10 13.99 -15.15
C VAL A 93 6.13 15.08 -14.96
N LEU A 94 7.35 14.90 -15.47
CA LEU A 94 8.41 15.90 -15.36
C LEU A 94 8.10 17.15 -16.18
N ASP A 95 7.58 17.01 -17.40
CA ASP A 95 7.20 18.14 -18.24
C ASP A 95 6.06 18.95 -17.61
N MET A 96 5.03 18.27 -17.12
CA MET A 96 3.92 18.91 -16.42
C MET A 96 4.39 19.53 -15.09
N ALA A 97 5.27 18.90 -14.32
CA ALA A 97 5.76 19.47 -13.07
C ALA A 97 6.64 20.72 -13.27
N ASN A 98 7.29 20.88 -14.42
CA ASN A 98 8.07 22.09 -14.75
C ASN A 98 7.20 23.23 -15.29
N THR A 99 6.01 22.94 -15.82
CA THR A 99 5.12 23.93 -16.44
C THR A 99 3.93 24.31 -15.54
N GLU A 100 3.45 23.39 -14.71
CA GLU A 100 2.24 23.51 -13.92
C GLU A 100 2.54 23.53 -12.41
N PRO A 101 2.36 24.68 -11.72
CA PRO A 101 2.68 24.82 -10.30
C PRO A 101 1.90 23.83 -9.40
N ALA A 102 0.67 23.49 -9.77
CA ALA A 102 -0.13 22.52 -9.02
C ALA A 102 0.50 21.11 -9.07
N VAL A 103 0.95 20.69 -10.25
CA VAL A 103 1.63 19.40 -10.45
C VAL A 103 2.98 19.40 -9.73
N CYS A 104 3.73 20.49 -9.79
CA CYS A 104 4.99 20.65 -9.07
C CYS A 104 4.82 20.41 -7.56
N HIS A 105 3.83 21.06 -6.94
CA HIS A 105 3.54 20.86 -5.52
C HIS A 105 3.11 19.42 -5.20
N ALA A 106 2.33 18.77 -6.08
CA ALA A 106 1.96 17.37 -5.92
C ALA A 106 3.18 16.42 -6.01
N VAL A 107 4.08 16.66 -6.96
CA VAL A 107 5.34 15.91 -7.12
C VAL A 107 6.26 16.09 -5.90
N ILE A 108 6.41 17.32 -5.41
CA ILE A 108 7.17 17.62 -4.19
C ILE A 108 6.57 16.88 -2.99
N ALA A 109 5.24 16.82 -2.87
CA ALA A 109 4.57 16.11 -1.80
C ALA A 109 4.88 14.61 -1.82
N LEU A 110 4.81 13.99 -3.00
CA LEU A 110 5.15 12.58 -3.19
C LEU A 110 6.63 12.31 -2.89
N GLY A 111 7.54 13.18 -3.34
CA GLY A 111 8.96 13.11 -3.01
C GLY A 111 9.21 13.20 -1.50
N ALA A 112 8.52 14.11 -0.80
CA ALA A 112 8.62 14.23 0.66
C ALA A 112 8.10 12.98 1.39
N ALA A 113 6.98 12.40 0.93
CA ALA A 113 6.44 11.17 1.49
C ALA A 113 7.37 9.96 1.25
N HIS A 114 7.94 9.83 0.06
CA HIS A 114 8.91 8.77 -0.25
C HIS A 114 10.19 8.90 0.59
N GLN A 115 10.67 10.13 0.83
CA GLN A 115 11.79 10.34 1.75
C GLN A 115 11.46 9.87 3.17
N GLU A 116 10.23 10.09 3.64
CA GLU A 116 9.78 9.63 4.95
C GLU A 116 9.79 8.10 5.05
N THR A 117 9.33 7.39 4.02
CA THR A 117 9.33 5.92 4.03
C THR A 117 10.74 5.34 3.99
N VAL A 118 11.62 5.87 3.12
CA VAL A 118 13.01 5.40 2.99
C VAL A 118 13.84 5.69 4.25
N PHE A 119 13.71 6.87 4.84
CA PHE A 119 14.52 7.25 6.01
C PHE A 119 13.87 6.90 7.35
N GLY A 120 12.56 6.67 7.38
CA GLY A 120 11.82 6.26 8.57
C GLY A 120 12.02 4.78 8.92
N GLY A 121 12.41 3.96 7.94
CA GLY A 121 12.56 2.53 8.10
C GLY A 121 11.19 1.85 8.25
N MET A 122 10.76 1.09 7.25
CA MET A 122 9.59 0.22 7.33
C MET A 122 9.93 -1.02 8.18
N GLN A 123 10.36 -0.82 9.44
CA GLN A 123 11.08 -1.84 10.22
C GLN A 123 10.32 -2.38 11.44
N SER A 124 9.04 -2.04 11.65
CA SER A 124 8.28 -2.64 12.75
C SER A 124 6.76 -2.61 12.50
N PRO A 125 6.01 -3.66 12.88
CA PRO A 125 4.54 -3.63 12.98
C PRO A 125 4.01 -2.48 13.86
N LEU A 126 4.84 -2.00 14.80
CA LEU A 126 4.53 -0.85 15.65
C LEU A 126 4.79 0.50 14.94
N ALA A 127 5.28 0.52 13.70
CA ALA A 127 5.49 1.75 12.92
C ALA A 127 4.17 2.50 12.62
N LEU A 128 3.01 1.86 12.80
CA LEU A 128 1.70 2.53 12.86
C LEU A 128 1.64 3.60 13.98
N THR A 129 2.54 3.53 14.97
CA THR A 129 2.70 4.50 16.06
C THR A 129 3.82 5.52 15.82
N ALA A 130 4.54 5.44 14.69
CA ALA A 130 5.69 6.29 14.44
C ALA A 130 5.30 7.78 14.39
N ARG A 131 6.00 8.59 15.18
CA ARG A 131 5.84 10.06 15.26
C ARG A 131 5.91 10.68 13.86
N ARG A 132 4.84 11.40 13.46
CA ARG A 132 4.81 12.24 12.25
C ARG A 132 6.10 13.06 12.14
N THR A 133 6.89 12.81 11.10
CA THR A 133 8.18 13.50 10.93
C THR A 133 7.99 14.91 10.38
N SER A 134 9.08 15.67 10.21
CA SER A 134 9.03 16.94 9.50
C SER A 134 8.55 16.80 8.05
N TRP A 135 8.77 15.64 7.41
CA TRP A 135 8.41 15.38 6.02
C TRP A 135 6.91 15.15 5.84
N HIS A 136 6.24 14.48 6.78
CA HIS A 136 4.77 14.38 6.83
C HIS A 136 4.10 15.76 6.70
N TRP A 137 4.63 16.75 7.41
CA TRP A 137 4.08 18.11 7.39
C TRP A 137 4.37 18.81 6.06
N VAL A 138 5.56 18.61 5.50
CA VAL A 138 5.90 19.11 4.15
C VAL A 138 4.96 18.51 3.11
N ALA A 139 4.78 17.18 3.09
CA ALA A 139 3.87 16.54 2.15
C ALA A 139 2.44 17.11 2.26
N THR A 140 1.91 17.22 3.48
CA THR A 140 0.57 17.76 3.73
C THR A 140 0.43 19.22 3.26
N GLU A 141 1.41 20.07 3.55
CA GLU A 141 1.42 21.47 3.10
C GLU A 141 1.42 21.56 1.57
N GLN A 142 2.22 20.74 0.90
CA GLN A 142 2.37 20.74 -0.54
C GLN A 142 1.10 20.24 -1.25
N LEU A 143 0.45 19.19 -0.72
CA LEU A 143 -0.88 18.74 -1.19
C LEU A 143 -1.95 19.85 -1.07
N ALA A 144 -1.93 20.60 0.04
CA ALA A 144 -2.87 21.71 0.26
C ALA A 144 -2.64 22.85 -0.74
N ARG A 145 -1.38 23.18 -1.05
CA ARG A 145 -1.03 24.18 -2.07
C ARG A 145 -1.45 23.75 -3.47
N ALA A 146 -1.16 22.51 -3.86
CA ALA A 146 -1.60 21.96 -5.15
C ALA A 146 -3.13 22.05 -5.29
N SER A 147 -3.87 21.58 -4.28
CA SER A 147 -5.34 21.65 -4.25
C SER A 147 -5.85 23.10 -4.29
N GLY A 148 -5.18 24.02 -3.59
CA GLY A 148 -5.53 25.44 -3.58
C GLY A 148 -5.38 26.12 -4.94
N LEU A 149 -4.36 25.73 -5.72
CA LEU A 149 -4.15 26.22 -7.08
C LEU A 149 -5.22 25.68 -8.04
N LEU A 150 -5.54 24.38 -7.96
CA LEU A 150 -6.59 23.77 -8.78
C LEU A 150 -7.94 24.44 -8.56
N ARG A 151 -8.31 24.72 -7.29
CA ARG A 151 -9.58 25.39 -6.96
C ARG A 151 -9.71 26.82 -7.49
N ARG A 152 -8.60 27.51 -7.70
CA ARG A 152 -8.57 28.91 -8.17
C ARG A 152 -8.43 29.03 -9.69
N ARG A 153 -8.21 27.91 -10.39
CA ARG A 153 -7.98 27.88 -11.83
C ARG A 153 -9.30 28.10 -12.59
N ASN A 154 -9.22 28.74 -13.76
CA ASN A 154 -10.39 28.97 -14.60
C ASN A 154 -11.03 27.62 -15.01
N PRO A 155 -12.33 27.39 -14.74
CA PRO A 155 -13.02 26.15 -15.12
C PRO A 155 -13.01 25.84 -16.63
N HIS A 156 -12.86 26.87 -17.47
CA HIS A 156 -12.84 26.74 -18.93
C HIS A 156 -11.43 26.53 -19.50
N ASP A 157 -10.40 26.45 -18.66
CA ASP A 157 -9.05 26.17 -19.10
C ASP A 157 -8.97 24.76 -19.73
N PRO A 158 -8.53 24.65 -21.01
CA PRO A 158 -8.49 23.37 -21.71
C PRO A 158 -7.56 22.33 -21.08
N GLN A 159 -6.55 22.75 -20.32
CA GLN A 159 -5.56 21.87 -19.66
C GLN A 159 -5.94 21.51 -18.23
N LEU A 160 -6.89 22.23 -17.61
CA LEU A 160 -7.28 22.03 -16.21
C LEU A 160 -7.59 20.57 -15.89
N ARG A 161 -8.30 19.88 -16.78
CA ARG A 161 -8.80 18.51 -16.55
C ARG A 161 -7.67 17.49 -16.52
N GLU A 162 -6.74 17.57 -17.46
CA GLU A 162 -5.56 16.71 -17.48
C GLU A 162 -4.66 16.98 -16.26
N VAL A 163 -4.45 18.25 -15.91
CA VAL A 163 -3.71 18.65 -14.70
C VAL A 163 -4.38 18.13 -13.42
N MET A 164 -5.71 18.20 -13.33
CA MET A 164 -6.47 17.65 -12.21
C MET A 164 -6.32 16.14 -12.10
N VAL A 165 -6.41 15.41 -13.22
CA VAL A 165 -6.27 13.94 -13.25
C VAL A 165 -4.87 13.52 -12.80
N LEU A 166 -3.82 14.18 -13.31
CA LEU A 166 -2.46 13.92 -12.84
C LEU A 166 -2.28 14.26 -11.36
N CYS A 167 -2.82 15.38 -10.88
CA CYS A 167 -2.78 15.71 -9.45
C CYS A 167 -3.53 14.67 -8.61
N CYS A 168 -4.70 14.20 -9.06
CA CYS A 168 -5.44 13.11 -8.41
C CYS A 168 -4.58 11.85 -8.29
N LEU A 169 -3.88 11.46 -9.36
CA LEU A 169 -2.98 10.31 -9.34
C LEU A 169 -1.83 10.52 -8.34
N LEU A 170 -1.13 11.65 -8.40
CA LEU A 170 -0.04 11.95 -7.46
C LEU A 170 -0.53 12.01 -5.99
N PHE A 171 -1.77 12.47 -5.76
CA PHE A 171 -2.39 12.45 -4.43
C PHE A 171 -2.69 11.02 -3.98
N VAL A 172 -3.22 10.16 -4.87
CA VAL A 172 -3.38 8.72 -4.61
C VAL A 172 -2.04 8.11 -4.21
N LEU A 173 -0.98 8.30 -4.99
CA LEU A 173 0.34 7.74 -4.71
C LEU A 173 0.92 8.24 -3.38
N THR A 174 0.74 9.53 -3.07
CA THR A 174 1.19 10.11 -1.80
C THR A 174 0.40 9.54 -0.62
N SER A 175 -0.90 9.30 -0.80
CA SER A 175 -1.77 8.72 0.22
C SER A 175 -1.49 7.23 0.44
N LEU A 176 -1.15 6.48 -0.62
CA LEU A 176 -0.70 5.08 -0.51
C LEU A 176 0.58 4.97 0.33
N MET A 177 1.59 5.81 0.07
CA MET A 177 2.81 5.89 0.89
C MET A 177 2.54 6.18 2.38
N ARG A 178 1.44 6.90 2.65
CA ARG A 178 1.05 7.32 4.00
C ARG A 178 0.04 6.38 4.66
N GLN A 179 -0.38 5.31 3.98
CA GLN A 179 -1.47 4.43 4.40
C GLN A 179 -2.78 5.18 4.71
N ASP A 180 -3.07 6.25 3.96
CA ASP A 180 -4.30 7.03 4.09
C ASP A 180 -5.32 6.60 3.02
N HIS A 181 -5.97 5.48 3.28
CA HIS A 181 -6.86 4.82 2.31
C HIS A 181 -8.14 5.63 2.03
N GLU A 182 -8.62 6.43 2.99
CA GLU A 182 -9.76 7.32 2.74
C GLU A 182 -9.41 8.35 1.66
N CYS A 183 -8.23 8.96 1.76
CA CYS A 183 -7.74 9.87 0.73
C CYS A 183 -7.52 9.16 -0.61
N VAL A 184 -6.99 7.93 -0.61
CA VAL A 184 -6.85 7.11 -1.84
C VAL A 184 -8.20 6.95 -2.53
N ILE A 185 -9.22 6.45 -1.83
CA ILE A 185 -10.56 6.22 -2.40
C ILE A 185 -11.16 7.54 -2.91
N ARG A 186 -11.04 8.63 -2.14
CA ARG A 186 -11.58 9.94 -2.53
C ARG A 186 -10.93 10.47 -3.81
N HIS A 187 -9.61 10.45 -3.89
CA HIS A 187 -8.88 10.97 -5.05
C HIS A 187 -9.00 10.06 -6.27
N LEU A 188 -9.04 8.73 -6.07
CA LEU A 188 -9.30 7.76 -7.12
C LEU A 188 -10.69 7.96 -7.75
N ARG A 189 -11.76 8.05 -6.94
CA ARG A 189 -13.13 8.34 -7.41
C ARG A 189 -13.20 9.65 -8.18
N SER A 190 -12.56 10.70 -7.65
CA SER A 190 -12.54 12.00 -8.32
C SER A 190 -11.84 11.94 -9.67
N GLY A 191 -10.69 11.26 -9.76
CA GLY A 191 -9.96 11.09 -11.01
C GLY A 191 -10.73 10.24 -12.02
N LEU A 192 -11.30 9.11 -11.58
CA LEU A 192 -12.14 8.24 -12.43
C LEU A 192 -13.35 8.96 -13.01
N ARG A 193 -14.00 9.84 -12.24
CA ARG A 193 -15.11 10.65 -12.73
C ARG A 193 -14.67 11.54 -13.90
N ILE A 194 -13.53 12.24 -13.75
CA ILE A 194 -13.00 13.12 -14.79
C ILE A 194 -12.57 12.33 -16.02
N VAL A 195 -11.93 11.16 -15.81
CA VAL A 195 -11.53 10.25 -16.90
C VAL A 195 -12.74 9.78 -17.70
N LYS A 196 -13.82 9.38 -17.04
CA LYS A 196 -15.06 8.94 -17.71
C LYS A 196 -15.75 10.05 -18.51
N GLU A 197 -15.74 11.29 -18.00
CA GLU A 197 -16.37 12.43 -18.67
C GLU A 197 -15.58 12.93 -19.90
N LEU A 198 -14.25 12.77 -19.91
CA LEU A 198 -13.36 13.47 -20.84
C LEU A 198 -12.25 12.57 -21.43
N GLU A 199 -12.54 11.28 -21.58
CA GLU A 199 -11.54 10.26 -21.95
C GLU A 199 -10.73 10.66 -23.21
N ALA A 200 -11.39 11.16 -24.25
CA ALA A 200 -10.75 11.55 -25.51
C ALA A 200 -9.76 12.74 -25.38
N ARG A 201 -9.79 13.48 -24.27
CA ARG A 201 -8.96 14.67 -24.02
C ARG A 201 -7.86 14.43 -22.99
N ILE A 202 -7.77 13.23 -22.42
CA ILE A 202 -6.81 12.87 -21.39
C ILE A 202 -5.77 11.95 -22.01
N SER A 203 -4.49 12.14 -21.66
CA SER A 203 -3.43 11.22 -22.03
C SER A 203 -3.83 9.74 -21.83
N PRO A 204 -3.71 8.89 -22.86
CA PRO A 204 -4.03 7.46 -22.77
C PRO A 204 -3.31 6.76 -21.61
N THR A 205 -2.10 7.23 -21.28
CA THR A 205 -1.31 6.76 -20.13
C THR A 205 -2.07 6.96 -18.82
N LEU A 206 -2.66 8.14 -18.59
CA LEU A 206 -3.43 8.41 -17.37
C LEU A 206 -4.72 7.59 -17.34
N VAL A 207 -5.40 7.45 -18.47
CA VAL A 207 -6.62 6.61 -18.57
C VAL A 207 -6.31 5.16 -18.18
N ALA A 208 -5.23 4.59 -18.71
CA ALA A 208 -4.80 3.23 -18.39
C ALA A 208 -4.50 3.05 -16.89
N VAL A 209 -3.75 3.98 -16.29
CA VAL A 209 -3.41 3.95 -14.86
C VAL A 209 -4.66 4.01 -13.98
N PHE A 210 -5.60 4.90 -14.28
CA PHE A 210 -6.82 5.02 -13.48
C PHE A 210 -7.70 3.77 -13.59
N ARG A 211 -7.84 3.17 -14.78
CA ARG A 211 -8.58 1.90 -14.96
C ARG A 211 -7.92 0.75 -14.22
N HIS A 212 -6.59 0.72 -14.20
CA HIS A 212 -5.83 -0.28 -13.46
C HIS A 212 -6.07 -0.12 -11.94
N LEU A 213 -5.94 1.10 -11.41
CA LEU A 213 -6.23 1.39 -10.00
C LEU A 213 -7.71 1.13 -9.63
N GLU A 214 -8.66 1.38 -10.53
CA GLU A 214 -10.08 1.05 -10.32
C GLU A 214 -10.29 -0.46 -10.12
N THR A 215 -9.56 -1.27 -10.89
CA THR A 215 -9.60 -2.73 -10.77
C THR A 215 -9.09 -3.15 -9.39
N GLN A 216 -7.94 -2.63 -8.96
CA GLN A 216 -7.38 -2.94 -7.64
C GLN A 216 -8.26 -2.45 -6.46
N ALA A 217 -8.99 -1.35 -6.65
CA ALA A 217 -9.81 -0.74 -5.60
C ALA A 217 -10.96 -1.63 -5.11
N ILE A 218 -11.35 -2.69 -5.83
CA ILE A 218 -12.40 -3.64 -5.45
C ILE A 218 -12.11 -4.28 -4.08
N HIS A 219 -10.84 -4.45 -3.70
CA HIS A 219 -10.46 -5.00 -2.41
C HIS A 219 -10.62 -4.04 -1.23
N PHE A 220 -10.72 -2.73 -1.50
CA PHE A 220 -10.78 -1.67 -0.49
C PHE A 220 -12.15 -1.02 -0.42
N GLU A 221 -12.83 -0.90 -1.56
CA GLU A 221 -14.10 -0.21 -1.67
C GLU A 221 -15.26 -1.20 -1.50
N SER A 222 -15.92 -1.17 -0.34
CA SER A 222 -17.20 -1.84 -0.15
C SER A 222 -18.29 -1.09 -0.94
N ARG A 223 -18.45 -1.41 -2.23
CA ARG A 223 -19.62 -0.95 -3.00
C ARG A 223 -20.87 -1.57 -2.38
N ARG A 224 -21.69 -0.75 -1.73
CA ARG A 224 -22.94 -1.17 -1.07
C ARG A 224 -23.99 -1.75 -2.03
N SER A 225 -23.76 -1.74 -3.35
CA SER A 225 -24.77 -1.97 -4.38
C SER A 225 -24.51 -3.15 -5.34
N GLU A 226 -23.33 -3.78 -5.34
CA GLU A 226 -23.04 -4.94 -6.20
C GLU A 226 -22.77 -6.21 -5.37
N PRO A 227 -23.23 -7.40 -5.82
CA PRO A 227 -22.86 -8.66 -5.19
C PRO A 227 -21.33 -8.81 -5.19
N LEU A 228 -20.73 -8.94 -4.01
CA LEU A 228 -19.28 -9.04 -3.81
C LEU A 228 -18.61 -10.14 -4.68
N HIS A 229 -19.33 -11.23 -4.96
CA HIS A 229 -18.86 -12.30 -5.84
C HIS A 229 -18.59 -11.82 -7.28
N HIS A 230 -19.38 -10.87 -7.78
CA HIS A 230 -19.20 -10.28 -9.11
C HIS A 230 -17.96 -9.39 -9.16
N GLY A 231 -17.70 -8.62 -8.09
CA GLY A 231 -16.51 -7.79 -7.97
C GLY A 231 -15.21 -8.60 -7.94
N VAL A 232 -15.16 -9.66 -7.13
CA VAL A 232 -13.97 -10.54 -7.04
C VAL A 232 -13.73 -11.25 -8.37
N LEU A 233 -14.77 -11.79 -9.01
CA LEU A 233 -14.63 -12.42 -10.33
C LEU A 233 -14.12 -11.43 -11.38
N HIS A 234 -14.67 -10.21 -11.41
CA HIS A 234 -14.23 -9.17 -12.33
C HIS A 234 -12.76 -8.76 -12.09
N PHE A 235 -12.35 -8.63 -10.82
CA PHE A 235 -10.95 -8.41 -10.45
C PHE A 235 -10.04 -9.50 -11.00
N MET A 236 -10.40 -10.77 -10.78
CA MET A 236 -9.61 -11.91 -11.24
C MET A 236 -9.50 -11.95 -12.77
N LEU A 237 -10.62 -11.73 -13.48
CA LEU A 237 -10.64 -11.74 -14.95
C LEU A 237 -9.77 -10.62 -15.53
N ARG A 238 -9.88 -9.40 -14.98
CA ARG A 238 -9.08 -8.25 -15.42
C ARG A 238 -7.60 -8.44 -15.13
N GLY A 239 -7.25 -8.92 -13.94
CA GLY A 239 -5.87 -9.19 -13.54
C GLY A 239 -5.24 -10.31 -14.37
N TRP A 240 -5.99 -11.38 -14.64
CA TRP A 240 -5.57 -12.45 -15.55
C TRP A 240 -5.30 -11.92 -16.96
N GLY A 241 -6.25 -11.18 -17.55
CA GLY A 241 -6.10 -10.61 -18.89
C GLY A 241 -4.88 -9.70 -19.01
N SER A 242 -4.67 -8.81 -18.01
CA SER A 242 -3.52 -7.90 -17.99
C SER A 242 -2.19 -8.65 -17.92
N SER A 243 -2.11 -9.68 -17.07
CA SER A 243 -0.90 -10.50 -16.92
C SER A 243 -0.61 -11.32 -18.19
N ALA A 244 -1.66 -11.88 -18.80
CA ALA A 244 -1.55 -12.66 -20.04
C ALA A 244 -1.09 -11.78 -21.22
N GLU A 245 -1.59 -10.55 -21.33
CA GLU A 245 -1.15 -9.59 -22.34
C GLU A 245 0.34 -9.22 -22.18
N ILE A 246 0.84 -9.04 -20.95
CA ILE A 246 2.27 -8.80 -20.70
C ILE A 246 3.10 -9.97 -21.20
N ILE A 247 2.73 -11.18 -20.77
CA ILE A 247 3.48 -12.40 -21.11
C ILE A 247 3.46 -12.61 -22.62
N ALA A 248 2.32 -12.42 -23.28
CA ALA A 248 2.23 -12.52 -24.73
C ALA A 248 3.10 -11.47 -25.44
N ALA A 249 3.07 -10.21 -25.00
CA ALA A 249 3.84 -9.12 -25.61
C ALA A 249 5.35 -9.28 -25.41
N HIS A 250 5.79 -9.97 -24.36
CA HIS A 250 7.19 -10.17 -24.03
C HIS A 250 7.63 -11.63 -24.17
N TYR A 251 6.81 -12.50 -24.77
CA TYR A 251 7.03 -13.95 -24.82
C TYR A 251 8.40 -14.27 -25.42
N GLU A 252 8.72 -13.68 -26.57
CA GLU A 252 10.01 -13.87 -27.23
C GLU A 252 11.18 -13.35 -26.38
N ALA A 253 11.04 -12.22 -25.70
CA ALA A 253 12.09 -11.67 -24.83
C ALA A 253 12.29 -12.47 -23.53
N LEU A 254 11.22 -13.08 -23.01
CA LEU A 254 11.23 -13.93 -21.83
C LEU A 254 11.76 -15.34 -22.11
N HIS A 255 11.61 -15.81 -23.36
CA HIS A 255 11.97 -17.16 -23.79
C HIS A 255 13.12 -17.24 -24.80
N ALA A 256 13.72 -16.11 -25.21
CA ALA A 256 14.93 -16.11 -26.01
C ALA A 256 16.12 -16.70 -25.22
N GLU A 257 17.00 -17.41 -25.94
CA GLU A 257 18.33 -17.84 -25.46
C GLU A 257 19.09 -16.68 -24.79
N PRO A 258 19.92 -16.95 -23.76
CA PRO A 258 20.22 -16.02 -22.69
C PRO A 258 21.13 -14.86 -23.12
N THR A 259 20.55 -13.82 -23.72
CA THR A 259 21.03 -12.46 -23.47
C THR A 259 20.52 -12.06 -22.10
N ALA A 260 21.41 -12.04 -21.10
CA ALA A 260 21.07 -11.82 -19.70
C ALA A 260 20.17 -10.57 -19.51
N LEU A 261 18.90 -10.80 -19.17
CA LEU A 261 17.96 -9.74 -18.78
C LEU A 261 18.59 -8.91 -17.65
N LEU A 262 18.34 -7.59 -17.67
CA LEU A 262 18.71 -6.75 -16.55
C LEU A 262 17.97 -7.24 -15.28
N SER A 263 18.57 -7.06 -14.10
CA SER A 263 17.96 -7.49 -12.83
C SER A 263 16.54 -6.95 -12.62
N LYS A 264 16.24 -5.75 -13.15
CA LYS A 264 14.90 -5.15 -13.14
C LYS A 264 13.91 -5.87 -14.07
N GLU A 265 14.36 -6.28 -15.25
CA GLU A 265 13.54 -6.98 -16.25
C GLU A 265 13.20 -8.38 -15.77
N GLN A 266 14.20 -9.09 -15.22
CA GLN A 266 13.98 -10.41 -14.62
C GLN A 266 12.99 -10.36 -13.46
N ARG A 267 13.06 -9.32 -12.61
CA ARG A 267 12.09 -9.13 -11.52
C ARG A 267 10.68 -8.90 -12.05
N GLY A 268 10.54 -8.09 -13.10
CA GLY A 268 9.26 -7.87 -13.77
C GLY A 268 8.67 -9.18 -14.28
N ALA A 269 9.48 -9.96 -15.00
CA ALA A 269 9.12 -11.28 -15.50
C ALA A 269 8.64 -12.24 -14.41
N ASP A 270 9.43 -12.38 -13.34
CA ASP A 270 9.12 -13.29 -12.23
C ASP A 270 7.81 -12.88 -11.52
N ILE A 271 7.59 -11.58 -11.31
CA ILE A 271 6.35 -11.06 -10.70
C ILE A 271 5.15 -11.27 -11.64
N THR A 272 5.29 -11.02 -12.94
CA THR A 272 4.20 -11.22 -13.89
C THR A 272 3.77 -12.69 -13.98
N GLU A 273 4.71 -13.62 -14.03
CA GLU A 273 4.40 -15.06 -14.00
C GLU A 273 3.70 -15.46 -12.69
N LEU A 274 4.19 -14.92 -11.56
CA LEU A 274 3.57 -15.11 -10.25
C LEU A 274 2.11 -14.63 -10.24
N LEU A 275 1.84 -13.44 -10.78
CA LEU A 275 0.50 -12.87 -10.88
C LEU A 275 -0.40 -13.65 -11.84
N LEU A 276 0.11 -14.11 -12.98
CA LEU A 276 -0.68 -14.92 -13.92
C LEU A 276 -1.24 -16.17 -13.23
N ARG A 277 -0.38 -16.90 -12.51
CA ARG A 277 -0.79 -18.09 -11.75
C ARG A 277 -1.74 -17.76 -10.61
N THR A 278 -1.49 -16.66 -9.91
CA THR A 278 -2.35 -16.17 -8.83
C THR A 278 -3.77 -15.93 -9.34
N HIS A 279 -3.92 -15.17 -10.43
CA HIS A 279 -5.23 -14.89 -11.01
C HIS A 279 -5.88 -16.14 -11.62
N SER A 280 -5.10 -17.04 -12.25
CA SER A 280 -5.63 -18.31 -12.77
C SER A 280 -6.21 -19.21 -11.67
N LEU A 281 -5.51 -19.34 -10.55
CA LEU A 281 -6.04 -20.06 -9.39
C LEU A 281 -7.24 -19.33 -8.80
N GLY A 282 -7.14 -18.00 -8.64
CA GLY A 282 -8.23 -17.16 -8.16
C GLY A 282 -9.52 -17.31 -8.98
N LEU A 283 -9.43 -17.39 -10.30
CA LEU A 283 -10.60 -17.62 -11.18
C LEU A 283 -11.28 -18.97 -10.91
N ARG A 284 -10.51 -20.01 -10.62
CA ARG A 284 -11.05 -21.35 -10.32
C ARG A 284 -11.62 -21.45 -8.91
N THR A 285 -11.18 -20.61 -7.98
CA THR A 285 -11.54 -20.72 -6.56
C THR A 285 -12.43 -19.59 -6.02
N CYS A 286 -12.54 -18.44 -6.70
CA CYS A 286 -13.19 -17.25 -6.14
C CYS A 286 -14.68 -17.41 -5.80
N LEU A 287 -15.37 -18.34 -6.46
CA LEU A 287 -16.77 -18.66 -6.21
C LEU A 287 -16.96 -19.82 -5.22
N LEU A 288 -15.87 -20.46 -4.76
CA LEU A 288 -15.88 -21.62 -3.86
C LEU A 288 -15.64 -21.24 -2.40
N LYS A 289 -15.57 -19.94 -2.07
CA LYS A 289 -15.16 -19.45 -0.74
C LYS A 289 -15.95 -20.03 0.45
N ASN A 290 -17.21 -20.43 0.23
CA ASN A 290 -18.09 -20.97 1.28
C ASN A 290 -18.18 -22.52 1.24
N ASP A 291 -17.29 -23.18 0.48
CA ASP A 291 -17.28 -24.64 0.31
C ASP A 291 -15.86 -25.19 0.55
N PRO A 292 -15.49 -25.44 1.82
CA PRO A 292 -14.17 -25.97 2.21
C PRO A 292 -13.79 -27.25 1.46
N ALA A 293 -14.74 -28.17 1.31
CA ALA A 293 -14.51 -29.47 0.67
C ALA A 293 -14.14 -29.32 -0.82
N ARG A 294 -14.75 -28.35 -1.52
CA ARG A 294 -14.37 -28.05 -2.91
C ARG A 294 -13.08 -27.23 -3.04
N LEU A 295 -12.65 -26.57 -1.99
CA LEU A 295 -11.38 -25.84 -1.94
C LEU A 295 -10.18 -26.73 -1.58
N GLU A 296 -10.41 -27.80 -0.82
CA GLU A 296 -9.36 -28.73 -0.37
C GLU A 296 -8.45 -29.24 -1.50
N PRO A 297 -8.95 -29.66 -2.68
CA PRO A 297 -8.10 -30.16 -3.76
C PRO A 297 -7.11 -29.13 -4.32
N PHE A 298 -7.34 -27.83 -4.09
CA PHE A 298 -6.45 -26.75 -4.55
C PHE A 298 -5.29 -26.47 -3.59
N THR A 299 -5.21 -27.14 -2.44
CA THR A 299 -4.14 -26.97 -1.44
C THR A 299 -2.72 -27.07 -2.04
N PRO A 300 -2.40 -28.05 -2.91
CA PRO A 300 -1.07 -28.14 -3.53
C PRO A 300 -0.75 -26.93 -4.42
N GLU A 301 -1.75 -26.38 -5.11
CA GLU A 301 -1.58 -25.21 -5.97
C GLU A 301 -1.35 -23.94 -5.12
N TYR A 302 -2.07 -23.79 -4.01
CA TYR A 302 -1.80 -22.72 -3.03
C TYR A 302 -0.39 -22.82 -2.46
N ALA A 303 0.06 -24.02 -2.07
CA ALA A 303 1.42 -24.24 -1.55
C ALA A 303 2.50 -23.92 -2.61
N THR A 304 2.20 -24.20 -3.89
CA THR A 304 3.07 -23.85 -5.02
C THR A 304 3.18 -22.33 -5.15
N LEU A 305 2.07 -21.59 -5.07
CA LEU A 305 2.10 -20.12 -5.10
C LEU A 305 2.93 -19.52 -3.95
N VAL A 306 2.80 -20.06 -2.74
CA VAL A 306 3.61 -19.62 -1.59
C VAL A 306 5.10 -19.85 -1.86
N THR A 307 5.45 -21.03 -2.37
CA THR A 307 6.84 -21.39 -2.70
C THR A 307 7.43 -20.47 -3.77
N MET A 308 6.66 -20.15 -4.83
CA MET A 308 7.09 -19.22 -5.86
C MET A 308 7.27 -17.80 -5.30
N ALA A 309 6.38 -17.34 -4.44
CA ALA A 309 6.49 -16.04 -3.78
C ALA A 309 7.74 -15.97 -2.88
N GLU A 310 8.01 -17.02 -2.08
CA GLU A 310 9.23 -17.14 -1.27
C GLU A 310 10.51 -17.05 -2.12
N GLN A 311 10.52 -17.67 -3.31
CA GLN A 311 11.64 -17.59 -4.25
C GLN A 311 11.85 -16.16 -4.78
N VAL A 312 10.77 -15.45 -5.12
CA VAL A 312 10.84 -14.04 -5.56
C VAL A 312 11.37 -13.15 -4.43
N ILE A 313 10.87 -13.34 -3.20
CA ILE A 313 11.33 -12.61 -2.02
C ILE A 313 12.84 -12.81 -1.80
N ALA A 314 13.32 -14.06 -1.89
CA ALA A 314 14.73 -14.38 -1.71
C ALA A 314 15.62 -13.81 -2.83
N LYS A 315 15.12 -13.82 -4.08
CA LYS A 315 15.86 -13.34 -5.25
C LYS A 315 15.98 -11.81 -5.29
N PHE A 316 15.01 -11.08 -4.73
CA PHE A 316 14.94 -9.61 -4.78
C PHE A 316 14.80 -8.99 -3.38
N PRO A 317 15.83 -9.08 -2.52
CA PRO A 317 15.78 -8.50 -1.18
C PRO A 317 15.66 -6.96 -1.21
N ASP A 318 16.31 -6.33 -2.21
CA ASP A 318 16.14 -4.93 -2.53
C ASP A 318 14.89 -4.76 -3.40
N ARG A 319 13.86 -4.21 -2.78
CA ARG A 319 12.57 -3.94 -3.41
C ARG A 319 12.32 -2.44 -3.54
N PRO A 320 11.52 -2.07 -4.53
CA PRO A 320 10.94 -0.74 -4.60
C PRO A 320 10.22 -0.32 -3.29
N SER A 321 9.92 0.97 -3.15
CA SER A 321 9.30 1.50 -1.92
C SER A 321 7.76 1.59 -1.98
N LEU A 322 7.16 1.56 -3.18
CA LEU A 322 5.73 1.81 -3.44
C LEU A 322 5.30 1.28 -4.80
N LEU A 323 5.04 0.00 -4.91
CA LEU A 323 4.61 -0.54 -6.17
C LEU A 323 3.17 -0.10 -6.42
N VAL A 324 2.86 0.48 -7.58
CA VAL A 324 1.48 0.85 -7.91
C VAL A 324 0.69 -0.34 -8.46
N ASP A 325 1.41 -1.32 -9.00
CA ASP A 325 0.86 -2.61 -9.40
C ASP A 325 0.80 -3.59 -8.21
N LEU A 326 0.16 -4.72 -8.45
CA LEU A 326 0.12 -5.87 -7.56
C LEU A 326 1.41 -6.69 -7.72
N GLY A 327 1.67 -7.58 -6.77
CA GLY A 327 2.80 -8.48 -6.85
C GLY A 327 2.72 -9.58 -5.82
N VAL A 328 3.81 -9.74 -5.06
CA VAL A 328 4.01 -10.79 -4.06
C VAL A 328 2.91 -10.76 -2.98
N ILE A 329 2.46 -9.58 -2.55
CA ILE A 329 1.45 -9.45 -1.48
C ILE A 329 0.12 -10.06 -1.91
N LEU A 330 -0.33 -9.81 -3.14
CA LEU A 330 -1.56 -10.42 -3.66
C LEU A 330 -1.43 -11.94 -3.76
N THR A 331 -0.28 -12.43 -4.24
CA THR A 331 -0.03 -13.86 -4.34
C THR A 331 -0.07 -14.55 -2.99
N LEU A 332 0.47 -13.93 -1.94
CA LEU A 332 0.44 -14.50 -0.59
C LEU A 332 -0.90 -14.30 0.11
N TYR A 333 -1.64 -13.24 -0.22
CA TYR A 333 -3.00 -12.99 0.28
C TYR A 333 -3.92 -14.18 -0.02
N HIS A 334 -3.83 -14.74 -1.22
CA HIS A 334 -4.73 -15.81 -1.67
C HIS A 334 -4.63 -17.11 -0.86
N PRO A 335 -3.46 -17.76 -0.75
CA PRO A 335 -3.26 -18.92 0.11
C PRO A 335 -3.64 -18.63 1.56
N ALA A 336 -3.21 -17.49 2.11
CA ALA A 336 -3.49 -17.11 3.49
C ALA A 336 -4.99 -16.88 3.76
N GLU A 337 -5.77 -16.41 2.77
CA GLU A 337 -7.21 -16.23 2.90
C GLU A 337 -8.02 -17.50 2.64
N ALA A 338 -7.63 -18.36 1.69
CA ALA A 338 -8.54 -19.36 1.11
C ALA A 338 -8.08 -20.83 1.23
N CYS A 339 -6.80 -21.08 1.49
CA CYS A 339 -6.30 -22.46 1.63
C CYS A 339 -6.91 -23.14 2.87
N GLN A 340 -7.21 -24.44 2.79
CA GLN A 340 -7.78 -25.19 3.92
C GLN A 340 -6.70 -25.69 4.90
N ASP A 341 -5.44 -25.78 4.44
CA ASP A 341 -4.30 -26.15 5.27
C ASP A 341 -3.73 -24.93 6.00
N PHE A 342 -3.86 -24.93 7.33
CA PHE A 342 -3.36 -23.86 8.20
C PHE A 342 -1.82 -23.75 8.20
N THR A 343 -1.09 -24.81 7.87
CA THR A 343 0.37 -24.77 7.73
C THR A 343 0.77 -23.97 6.50
N VAL A 344 0.08 -24.17 5.38
CA VAL A 344 0.29 -23.38 4.15
C VAL A 344 -0.07 -21.91 4.39
N ARG A 345 -1.17 -21.65 5.09
CA ARG A 345 -1.57 -20.30 5.47
C ARG A 345 -0.54 -19.62 6.36
N TRP A 346 0.01 -20.34 7.33
CA TRP A 346 1.05 -19.82 8.22
C TRP A 346 2.32 -19.46 7.46
N ARG A 347 2.78 -20.33 6.55
CA ARG A 347 3.90 -20.01 5.64
C ARG A 347 3.66 -18.73 4.84
N ALA A 348 2.46 -18.58 4.28
CA ALA A 348 2.09 -17.37 3.55
C ALA A 348 2.13 -16.10 4.43
N LEU A 349 1.67 -16.20 5.69
CA LEU A 349 1.76 -15.11 6.67
C LEU A 349 3.20 -14.76 7.04
N GLN A 350 4.08 -15.76 7.20
CA GLN A 350 5.50 -15.54 7.43
C GLN A 350 6.16 -14.84 6.24
N ALA A 351 5.86 -15.29 5.01
CA ALA A 351 6.36 -14.67 3.79
C ALA A 351 5.90 -13.20 3.67
N LEU A 352 4.63 -12.89 3.97
CA LEU A 352 4.12 -11.50 4.00
C LEU A 352 4.91 -10.61 4.96
N ARG A 353 5.26 -11.13 6.14
CA ARG A 353 6.05 -10.39 7.14
C ARG A 353 7.50 -10.20 6.73
N SER A 354 8.08 -11.15 5.98
CA SER A 354 9.43 -10.99 5.42
C SER A 354 9.45 -9.97 4.27
N TRP A 355 8.32 -9.78 3.59
CA TRP A 355 8.14 -8.84 2.48
C TRP A 355 7.49 -7.53 2.95
N LEU A 356 8.18 -6.74 3.78
CA LEU A 356 7.70 -5.44 4.27
C LEU A 356 7.63 -4.42 3.12
N HIS A 357 6.50 -4.37 2.43
CA HIS A 357 6.34 -3.68 1.15
C HIS A 357 4.90 -3.18 0.98
N ASN A 358 4.74 -2.26 0.03
CA ASN A 358 3.45 -1.73 -0.39
C ASN A 358 3.25 -2.00 -1.88
N GLU A 359 2.15 -2.68 -2.23
CA GLU A 359 1.81 -3.07 -3.60
C GLU A 359 0.38 -2.68 -3.92
N GLY A 360 0.22 -1.72 -4.83
CA GLY A 360 -1.01 -0.98 -5.02
C GLY A 360 -1.47 -0.40 -3.69
N ALA A 361 -2.64 -0.84 -3.24
CA ALA A 361 -3.21 -0.49 -1.95
C ALA A 361 -2.99 -1.54 -0.85
N PHE A 362 -2.24 -2.61 -1.13
CA PHE A 362 -1.91 -3.63 -0.15
C PHE A 362 -0.62 -3.28 0.60
N ASP A 363 -0.75 -3.10 1.92
CA ASP A 363 0.37 -3.06 2.86
C ASP A 363 0.55 -4.44 3.50
N SER A 364 1.76 -5.00 3.44
CA SER A 364 1.99 -6.38 3.88
C SER A 364 1.78 -6.59 5.38
N LEU A 365 2.02 -5.57 6.22
CA LEU A 365 1.79 -5.64 7.66
C LEU A 365 0.31 -5.58 8.00
N VAL A 366 -0.44 -4.67 7.37
CA VAL A 366 -1.90 -4.59 7.55
C VAL A 366 -2.55 -5.88 7.07
N VAL A 367 -2.18 -6.36 5.88
CA VAL A 367 -2.70 -7.59 5.29
C VAL A 367 -2.41 -8.81 6.18
N SER A 368 -1.16 -8.99 6.62
CA SER A 368 -0.79 -10.11 7.49
C SER A 368 -1.53 -10.07 8.83
N THR A 369 -1.75 -8.89 9.40
CA THR A 369 -2.50 -8.75 10.66
C THR A 369 -3.98 -9.09 10.49
N VAL A 370 -4.63 -8.61 9.42
CA VAL A 370 -6.04 -8.94 9.13
C VAL A 370 -6.22 -10.44 8.87
N LEU A 371 -5.30 -11.05 8.13
CA LEU A 371 -5.35 -12.48 7.80
C LEU A 371 -5.01 -13.35 9.00
N TRP A 372 -4.15 -12.91 9.91
CA TRP A 372 -3.90 -13.58 11.19
C TRP A 372 -5.15 -13.63 12.07
N GLU A 373 -5.89 -12.51 12.20
CA GLU A 373 -7.15 -12.51 12.95
C GLU A 373 -8.17 -13.47 12.33
N ARG A 374 -8.26 -13.52 11.00
CA ARG A 374 -9.11 -14.48 10.29
C ARG A 374 -8.68 -15.92 10.57
N PHE A 375 -7.39 -16.20 10.48
CA PHE A 375 -6.79 -17.51 10.75
C PHE A 375 -7.22 -18.03 12.12
N GLN A 376 -7.11 -17.21 13.17
CA GLN A 376 -7.45 -17.62 14.53
C GLN A 376 -8.95 -17.94 14.69
N ILE A 377 -9.82 -17.13 14.08
CA ILE A 377 -11.28 -17.35 14.13
C ILE A 377 -11.64 -18.66 13.43
N GLU A 378 -11.14 -18.88 12.22
CA GLU A 378 -11.47 -20.08 11.43
C GLU A 378 -10.91 -21.35 12.08
N LEU A 379 -9.69 -21.30 12.63
CA LEU A 379 -9.14 -22.42 13.38
C LEU A 379 -10.01 -22.78 14.58
N LYS A 380 -10.49 -21.77 15.32
CA LYS A 380 -11.37 -21.98 16.47
C LYS A 380 -12.72 -22.59 16.06
N VAL A 381 -13.30 -22.13 14.95
CA VAL A 381 -14.56 -22.69 14.42
C VAL A 381 -14.37 -24.14 13.96
N GLN A 382 -13.27 -24.43 13.27
CA GLN A 382 -12.93 -25.80 12.84
C GLN A 382 -12.79 -26.74 14.04
N VAL A 383 -11.96 -26.38 15.02
CA VAL A 383 -11.75 -27.16 16.24
C VAL A 383 -13.05 -27.40 17.00
N ALA A 384 -13.89 -26.37 17.13
CA ALA A 384 -15.19 -26.51 17.78
C ALA A 384 -16.13 -27.46 17.02
N THR A 385 -16.12 -27.41 15.69
CA THR A 385 -16.92 -28.30 14.85
C THR A 385 -16.47 -29.75 15.00
N ASP A 386 -15.16 -29.98 14.95
CA ASP A 386 -14.56 -31.31 15.11
C ASP A 386 -14.87 -31.89 16.49
N LEU A 387 -14.68 -31.11 17.56
CA LEU A 387 -14.99 -31.55 18.93
C LEU A 387 -16.48 -31.84 19.13
N ARG A 388 -17.39 -31.06 18.54
CA ARG A 388 -18.83 -31.35 18.59
C ARG A 388 -19.17 -32.66 17.90
N SER A 389 -18.55 -32.94 16.75
CA SER A 389 -18.76 -34.18 16.01
C SER A 389 -18.32 -35.41 16.81
N LEU A 390 -17.27 -35.27 17.62
CA LEU A 390 -16.71 -36.34 18.45
C LEU A 390 -17.45 -36.54 19.78
N LEU A 391 -17.87 -35.45 20.44
CA LEU A 391 -18.35 -35.47 21.83
C LEU A 391 -19.89 -35.47 21.97
N GLY A 392 -20.64 -35.17 20.90
CA GLY A 392 -22.09 -35.00 20.99
C GLY A 392 -22.53 -33.79 21.84
N SER A 393 -23.79 -33.78 22.29
CA SER A 393 -24.42 -32.63 22.97
C SER A 393 -24.28 -32.62 24.51
N ASP A 394 -23.60 -33.60 25.11
CA ASP A 394 -23.63 -33.82 26.57
C ASP A 394 -22.61 -32.99 27.38
N VAL A 395 -21.74 -32.24 26.71
CA VAL A 395 -20.71 -31.41 27.37
C VAL A 395 -21.28 -30.06 27.77
N ARG A 396 -21.06 -29.64 29.02
CA ARG A 396 -21.48 -28.31 29.49
C ARG A 396 -20.79 -27.20 28.68
N PRO A 397 -21.47 -26.08 28.36
CA PRO A 397 -20.91 -25.03 27.51
C PRO A 397 -19.54 -24.49 27.95
N LYS A 398 -19.35 -24.23 29.25
CA LYS A 398 -18.06 -23.73 29.78
C LYS A 398 -16.92 -24.75 29.64
N GLU A 399 -17.21 -26.03 29.82
CA GLU A 399 -16.23 -27.10 29.69
C GLU A 399 -15.86 -27.28 28.22
N PHE A 400 -16.86 -27.26 27.34
CA PHE A 400 -16.67 -27.27 25.90
C PHE A 400 -15.78 -26.10 25.44
N ASP A 401 -16.05 -24.88 25.88
CA ASP A 401 -15.22 -23.71 25.58
C ASP A 401 -13.77 -23.87 26.03
N THR A 402 -13.57 -24.45 27.22
CA THR A 402 -12.24 -24.69 27.77
C THR A 402 -11.48 -25.72 26.92
N MET A 403 -12.16 -26.78 26.49
CA MET A 403 -11.60 -27.79 25.59
C MET A 403 -11.23 -27.21 24.23
N VAL A 404 -12.13 -26.42 23.63
CA VAL A 404 -11.88 -25.73 22.35
C VAL A 404 -10.65 -24.82 22.48
N ASN A 405 -10.59 -23.95 23.49
CA ASN A 405 -9.47 -23.03 23.63
C ASN A 405 -8.14 -23.76 23.82
N ARG A 406 -8.12 -24.84 24.62
CA ARG A 406 -6.92 -25.66 24.82
C ARG A 406 -6.46 -26.32 23.52
N GLN A 407 -7.38 -26.93 22.77
CA GLN A 407 -7.05 -27.58 21.51
C GLN A 407 -6.59 -26.56 20.45
N VAL A 408 -7.18 -25.37 20.40
CA VAL A 408 -6.73 -24.27 19.55
C VAL A 408 -5.31 -23.84 19.92
N GLU A 409 -5.00 -23.69 21.21
CA GLU A 409 -3.64 -23.36 21.67
C GLU A 409 -2.63 -24.45 21.25
N ASP A 410 -2.96 -25.72 21.44
CA ASP A 410 -2.08 -26.83 21.06
C ASP A 410 -1.84 -26.88 19.52
N GLN A 411 -2.90 -26.69 18.72
CA GLN A 411 -2.81 -26.59 17.27
C GLN A 411 -1.99 -25.38 16.82
N LEU A 412 -2.21 -24.21 17.42
CA LEU A 412 -1.42 -23.01 17.13
C LEU A 412 0.06 -23.26 17.40
N ARG A 413 0.42 -23.87 18.54
CA ARG A 413 1.81 -24.19 18.86
C ARG A 413 2.44 -25.13 17.85
N LEU A 414 1.70 -26.14 17.40
CA LEU A 414 2.16 -27.09 16.38
C LEU A 414 2.39 -26.41 15.02
N ILE A 415 1.47 -25.54 14.61
CA ILE A 415 1.53 -24.87 13.30
C ILE A 415 2.60 -23.76 13.29
N THR A 416 2.64 -22.92 14.33
CA THR A 416 3.46 -21.71 14.34
C THR A 416 4.84 -21.90 14.95
N GLY A 417 5.07 -22.98 15.69
CA GLY A 417 6.28 -23.14 16.50
C GLY A 417 6.46 -22.09 17.60
N ASN A 418 5.39 -21.35 17.97
CA ASN A 418 5.40 -20.17 18.86
C ASN A 418 6.02 -18.88 18.28
N GLU A 419 6.15 -18.77 16.96
CA GLU A 419 6.69 -17.58 16.28
C GLU A 419 5.64 -16.48 16.00
N ASP A 420 4.46 -16.57 16.60
CA ASP A 420 3.31 -15.69 16.37
C ASP A 420 3.22 -14.48 17.30
N ARG A 421 4.17 -14.31 18.25
CA ARG A 421 4.12 -13.25 19.28
C ARG A 421 3.89 -11.84 18.74
N GLU A 422 4.57 -11.45 17.67
CA GLU A 422 4.41 -10.12 17.06
C GLU A 422 3.04 -9.95 16.40
N LEU A 423 2.51 -11.00 15.76
CA LEU A 423 1.18 -10.99 15.16
C LEU A 423 0.09 -10.95 16.23
N ALA A 424 0.27 -11.66 17.34
CA ALA A 424 -0.62 -11.58 18.50
C ALA A 424 -0.68 -10.15 19.08
N GLN A 425 0.47 -9.46 19.16
CA GLN A 425 0.53 -8.05 19.59
C GLN A 425 -0.12 -7.10 18.57
N ALA A 426 0.11 -7.32 17.27
CA ALA A 426 -0.46 -6.51 16.19
C ALA A 426 -1.99 -6.70 16.06
N GLY A 427 -2.50 -7.92 16.24
CA GLY A 427 -3.93 -8.24 16.19
C GLY A 427 -4.75 -7.54 17.28
N ALA A 428 -4.20 -7.46 18.51
CA ALA A 428 -4.79 -6.70 19.60
C ALA A 428 -4.90 -5.19 19.26
N TYR A 429 -3.88 -4.63 18.62
CA TYR A 429 -3.92 -3.25 18.12
C TYR A 429 -4.95 -3.09 16.99
N LEU A 430 -4.99 -4.00 16.02
CA LEU A 430 -5.91 -3.94 14.89
C LEU A 430 -7.36 -3.97 15.34
N SER A 431 -7.72 -4.83 16.31
CA SER A 431 -9.07 -4.85 16.88
C SER A 431 -9.44 -3.50 17.50
N HIS A 432 -8.52 -2.89 18.25
CA HIS A 432 -8.71 -1.54 18.79
C HIS A 432 -8.79 -0.48 17.68
N ALA A 433 -7.97 -0.57 16.64
CA ALA A 433 -7.93 0.38 15.52
C ALA A 433 -9.21 0.31 14.67
N ILE A 434 -9.72 -0.89 14.36
CA ILE A 434 -11.00 -1.09 13.66
C ILE A 434 -12.15 -0.50 14.48
N ASP A 435 -12.13 -0.64 15.81
CA ASP A 435 -13.19 -0.13 16.67
C ASP A 435 -13.16 1.41 16.79
N SER A 436 -11.96 2.00 16.85
CA SER A 436 -11.73 3.43 17.09
C SER A 436 -11.65 4.30 15.84
N ASP A 437 -11.24 3.75 14.69
CA ASP A 437 -11.11 4.46 13.41
C ASP A 437 -12.21 4.04 12.42
N HIS A 438 -13.12 4.96 12.12
CA HIS A 438 -14.21 4.73 11.17
C HIS A 438 -13.74 4.42 9.75
N SER A 439 -12.49 4.78 9.39
CA SER A 439 -11.95 4.55 8.04
C SER A 439 -11.72 3.06 7.76
N MET A 440 -11.26 2.27 8.73
CA MET A 440 -11.00 0.82 8.54
C MET A 440 -12.29 0.01 8.40
N LYS A 441 -13.40 0.47 9.00
CA LYS A 441 -14.74 -0.15 8.83
C LYS A 441 -15.25 -0.06 7.38
N SER A 442 -14.73 0.87 6.59
CA SER A 442 -15.10 1.03 5.18
C SER A 442 -14.39 0.05 4.25
N TRP A 443 -13.35 -0.65 4.74
CA TRP A 443 -12.57 -1.59 3.94
C TRP A 443 -13.32 -2.91 3.77
N THR A 444 -13.29 -3.48 2.57
CA THR A 444 -13.91 -4.79 2.31
C THR A 444 -13.31 -5.89 3.18
N CYS A 445 -11.98 -5.94 3.37
CA CYS A 445 -11.35 -6.94 4.24
C CYS A 445 -11.69 -6.75 5.73
N GLY A 446 -11.75 -5.50 6.22
CA GLY A 446 -12.17 -5.16 7.59
C GLY A 446 -13.62 -5.54 7.85
N GLY A 447 -14.53 -5.18 6.94
CA GLY A 447 -15.93 -5.58 7.00
C GLY A 447 -16.13 -7.10 6.97
N ARG A 448 -15.36 -7.82 6.14
CA ARG A 448 -15.37 -9.29 6.12
C ARG A 448 -14.91 -9.90 7.44
N LEU A 449 -13.86 -9.35 8.05
CA LEU A 449 -13.39 -9.81 9.35
C LEU A 449 -14.44 -9.57 10.45
N LEU A 450 -15.09 -8.41 10.47
CA LEU A 450 -16.16 -8.11 11.43
C LEU A 450 -17.37 -9.04 11.26
N ASN A 451 -17.79 -9.29 10.03
CA ASN A 451 -18.87 -10.24 9.74
C ASN A 451 -18.49 -11.67 10.17
N LEU A 452 -17.25 -12.09 9.94
CA LEU A 452 -16.76 -13.39 10.39
C LEU A 452 -16.71 -13.49 11.92
N LYS A 453 -16.28 -12.43 12.63
CA LYS A 453 -16.33 -12.37 14.10
C LYS A 453 -17.77 -12.50 14.61
N ALA A 454 -18.72 -11.81 13.97
CA ALA A 454 -20.13 -11.92 14.33
C ALA A 454 -20.69 -13.33 14.05
N GLN A 455 -20.41 -13.91 12.88
CA GLN A 455 -20.88 -15.23 12.49
C GLN A 455 -20.29 -16.33 13.39
N SER A 456 -18.98 -16.30 13.65
CA SER A 456 -18.34 -17.29 14.54
C SER A 456 -18.89 -17.24 15.96
N THR A 457 -19.32 -16.07 16.45
CA THR A 457 -19.99 -15.95 17.75
C THR A 457 -21.32 -16.72 17.76
N LEU A 458 -22.07 -16.67 16.66
CA LEU A 458 -23.31 -17.44 16.47
C LEU A 458 -23.03 -18.94 16.33
N ASP A 459 -22.06 -19.32 15.49
CA ASP A 459 -21.69 -20.72 15.24
C ASP A 459 -21.19 -21.41 16.53
N LEU A 460 -20.50 -20.67 17.39
CA LEU A 460 -20.05 -21.14 18.69
C LEU A 460 -21.17 -21.14 19.76
N GLY A 461 -22.36 -20.61 19.45
CA GLY A 461 -23.52 -20.61 20.35
C GLY A 461 -23.45 -19.55 21.46
N TYR A 462 -22.57 -18.57 21.35
CA TYR A 462 -22.51 -17.47 22.30
C TYR A 462 -23.68 -16.51 22.04
N ARG A 463 -24.56 -16.31 23.04
CA ARG A 463 -25.61 -15.29 22.95
C ARG A 463 -24.96 -13.91 22.82
N SER A 464 -25.28 -13.19 21.75
CA SER A 464 -25.04 -11.75 21.68
C SER A 464 -25.64 -11.10 22.93
N ARG A 465 -24.80 -10.50 23.78
CA ARG A 465 -25.27 -9.52 24.76
C ARG A 465 -25.68 -8.28 23.97
N ASN A 466 -26.86 -8.30 23.36
CA ASN A 466 -27.54 -7.06 23.01
C ASN A 466 -27.73 -6.30 24.31
N LYS A 467 -26.94 -5.24 24.50
CA LYS A 467 -27.31 -4.15 25.40
C LYS A 467 -28.61 -3.59 24.84
N SER A 468 -29.73 -4.07 25.37
CA SER A 468 -30.98 -3.34 25.41
C SER A 468 -30.68 -1.96 25.99
N HIS A 469 -30.46 -0.99 25.09
CA HIS A 469 -30.68 0.40 25.44
C HIS A 469 -32.20 0.49 25.57
N GLY A 470 -32.66 0.48 26.81
CA GLY A 470 -34.00 0.93 27.12
C GLY A 470 -34.17 2.34 26.59
N ILE A 471 -35.18 2.50 25.74
CA ILE A 471 -35.99 3.71 25.68
C ILE A 471 -37.39 3.25 26.05
#